data_AF-A0A2T0UCN4-F1
#
_entry.id   AF-A0A2T0UCN4-F1
#
_cell.length_a   1.000
_cell.length_b   1.000
_cell.length_c   1.000
_cell.angle_alpha   90.00
_cell.angle_beta   90.00
_cell.angle_gamma   90.00
#
_symmetry.space_group_name_H-M   'P 1'
#
loop_
_entity.id
_entity.type
_entity.pdbx_description
1 polymer ?
#
loop_
_entity_poly.entity_id
_entity_poly.type
_entity_poly.pdbx_seq_one_letter_code
_entity_poly.pdbx_strand_id
1 'polypeptide(L)'
;MFAPSWAEWLLLALTVLLPLVVLAVLLVAVLRLRARVAQLERQRPVGAGELAALRADIGQALRHVAVVRYDAFGDMGGRLSFSAAIVDDQGDGVVLSSIHARGESRTYAKGITDGGSDATLTPEEQQALSAARTGRQR
;
A
#
# COMPACT_ATOMS: atom_id res chain seq x y z
N MET A 1 -60.27 47.97 31.71
CA MET A 1 -59.56 46.95 30.92
C MET A 1 -58.72 47.70 29.89
N PHE A 2 -57.46 47.97 30.18
CA PHE A 2 -56.59 48.73 29.27
C PHE A 2 -56.21 47.83 28.10
N ALA A 3 -56.47 48.28 26.87
CA ALA A 3 -56.05 47.56 25.69
C ALA A 3 -54.52 47.64 25.58
N PRO A 4 -53.82 46.53 25.34
CA PRO A 4 -52.37 46.52 25.20
C PRO A 4 -51.94 47.52 24.12
N SER A 5 -50.90 48.30 24.42
CA SER A 5 -50.38 49.29 23.48
C SER A 5 -49.70 48.59 22.30
N TRP A 6 -49.66 49.24 21.12
CA TRP A 6 -48.98 48.70 19.94
C TRP A 6 -47.52 48.29 20.19
N ALA A 7 -46.86 48.90 21.18
CA ALA A 7 -45.51 48.56 21.63
C ALA A 7 -45.43 47.20 22.33
N GLU A 8 -46.42 46.81 23.12
CA GLU A 8 -46.44 45.53 23.84
C GLU A 8 -46.59 44.35 22.88
N TRP A 9 -47.46 44.49 21.87
CA TRP A 9 -47.58 43.51 20.79
C TRP A 9 -46.29 43.38 19.98
N LEU A 10 -45.60 44.49 19.73
CA LEU A 10 -44.30 44.51 19.06
C LEU A 10 -43.22 43.78 19.87
N LEU A 11 -43.17 43.99 21.19
CA LEU A 11 -42.22 43.33 22.08
C LEU A 11 -42.50 41.82 22.20
N LEU A 12 -43.77 41.42 22.31
CA LEU A 12 -44.17 40.01 22.31
C LEU A 12 -43.87 39.34 20.97
N ALA A 13 -44.15 40.01 19.86
CA ALA A 13 -43.78 39.51 18.54
C ALA A 13 -42.26 39.35 18.42
N LEU A 14 -41.47 40.33 18.85
CA LEU A 14 -40.01 40.29 18.77
C LEU A 14 -39.40 39.17 19.63
N THR A 15 -39.90 38.99 20.86
CA THR A 15 -39.41 37.94 21.78
C THR A 15 -39.68 36.53 21.28
N VAL A 16 -40.72 36.32 20.45
CA VAL A 16 -41.02 35.03 19.80
C VAL A 16 -40.32 34.90 18.46
N LEU A 17 -40.27 35.97 17.66
CA LEU A 17 -39.69 35.95 16.32
C LEU A 17 -38.16 35.81 16.35
N LEU A 18 -37.49 36.45 17.30
CA LEU A 18 -36.04 36.41 17.44
C LEU A 18 -35.50 34.98 17.69
N PRO A 19 -35.99 34.19 18.66
CA PRO A 19 -35.55 32.80 18.83
C PRO A 19 -35.92 31.92 17.64
N LEU A 20 -37.06 32.15 16.97
CA LEU A 20 -37.44 31.44 15.75
C LEU A 20 -36.45 31.68 14.60
N VAL A 21 -36.03 32.94 14.39
CA VAL A 21 -35.03 33.30 13.39
C VAL A 21 -33.68 32.71 13.76
N VAL A 22 -33.25 32.80 15.03
CA VAL A 22 -32.00 32.18 15.51
C VAL A 22 -32.02 30.68 15.29
N LEU A 23 -33.13 30.00 15.61
CA LEU A 23 -33.29 28.57 15.39
C LEU A 23 -33.22 28.21 13.90
N ALA A 24 -33.88 29.00 13.03
CA ALA A 24 -33.82 28.80 11.59
C ALA A 24 -32.39 28.98 11.03
N VAL A 25 -31.66 30.00 11.50
CA VAL A 25 -30.26 30.24 11.11
C VAL A 25 -29.37 29.08 11.58
N LEU A 26 -29.53 28.62 12.82
CA LEU A 26 -28.80 27.48 13.36
C LEU A 26 -29.10 26.19 12.57
N LEU A 27 -30.36 25.95 12.23
CA LEU A 27 -30.77 24.80 11.41
C LEU A 27 -30.09 24.85 10.04
N VAL A 28 -30.13 26.00 9.35
CA VAL A 28 -29.46 26.18 8.05
C VAL A 28 -27.95 25.99 8.18
N ALA A 29 -27.33 26.50 9.24
CA ALA A 29 -25.90 26.32 9.50
C ALA A 29 -25.54 24.84 9.70
N VAL A 30 -26.34 24.09 10.47
CA VAL A 30 -26.14 22.65 10.70
C VAL A 30 -26.32 21.86 9.40
N LEU A 31 -27.34 22.15 8.60
CA LEU A 31 -27.55 21.50 7.32
C LEU A 31 -26.40 21.77 6.34
N ARG A 32 -25.90 23.02 6.29
CA ARG A 32 -24.72 23.39 5.48
C ARG A 32 -23.45 22.69 5.96
N LEU A 33 -23.25 22.60 7.27
CA LEU A 33 -22.09 21.91 7.85
C LEU A 33 -22.13 20.41 7.53
N ARG A 34 -23.29 19.76 7.73
CA ARG A 34 -23.49 18.35 7.38
C ARG A 34 -23.23 18.09 5.90
N ALA A 35 -23.72 18.95 5.01
CA ALA A 35 -23.48 18.84 3.58
C ALA A 35 -21.99 18.97 3.23
N ARG A 36 -21.26 19.90 3.87
CA ARG A 36 -19.81 20.06 3.70
C ARG A 36 -19.03 18.85 4.22
N VAL A 37 -19.38 18.33 5.39
CA VAL A 37 -18.76 17.11 5.94
C VAL A 37 -18.97 15.92 5.00
N ALA A 38 -20.20 15.71 4.51
CA ALA A 38 -20.50 14.64 3.56
C ALA A 38 -19.79 14.81 2.20
N GLN A 39 -19.47 16.04 1.80
CA GLN A 39 -18.68 16.31 0.60
C GLN A 39 -17.19 16.01 0.85
N LEU A 40 -16.65 16.37 2.01
CA LEU A 40 -15.26 16.09 2.39
C LEU A 40 -15.00 14.58 2.55
N GLU A 41 -15.96 13.86 3.13
CA GLU A 41 -15.89 12.39 3.23
C GLU A 41 -15.91 11.72 1.86
N ARG A 42 -16.66 12.26 0.89
CA ARG A 42 -16.65 11.79 -0.50
C ARG A 42 -15.36 12.09 -1.26
N GLN A 43 -14.62 13.11 -0.85
CA GLN A 43 -13.32 13.46 -1.41
C GLN A 43 -12.16 12.70 -0.77
N ARG A 44 -12.42 11.81 0.20
CA ARG A 44 -11.36 11.01 0.80
C ARG A 44 -10.84 10.04 -0.26
N PRO A 45 -9.58 10.17 -0.70
CA PRO A 45 -9.12 9.52 -1.92
C PRO A 45 -8.93 8.01 -1.77
N VAL A 46 -8.74 7.51 -0.53
CA VAL A 46 -8.56 6.09 -0.24
C VAL A 46 -9.10 5.79 1.16
N GLY A 47 -9.97 4.78 1.29
CA GLY A 47 -10.48 4.31 2.58
C GLY A 47 -9.43 3.50 3.35
N ALA A 48 -9.57 3.37 4.68
CA ALA A 48 -8.63 2.56 5.48
C ALA A 48 -8.55 1.08 5.01
N GLY A 49 -9.68 0.51 4.56
CA GLY A 49 -9.73 -0.83 4.00
C GLY A 49 -9.02 -0.95 2.64
N GLU A 50 -9.14 0.07 1.80
CA GLU A 50 -8.49 0.11 0.48
C GLU A 50 -6.98 0.30 0.61
N LEU A 51 -6.52 1.11 1.57
CA LEU A 51 -5.10 1.22 1.91
C LEU A 51 -4.55 -0.10 2.47
N ALA A 52 -5.34 -0.83 3.26
CA ALA A 52 -4.95 -2.14 3.78
C ALA A 52 -4.84 -3.17 2.63
N ALA A 53 -5.81 -3.19 1.71
CA ALA A 53 -5.77 -4.05 0.52
C ALA A 53 -4.55 -3.73 -0.35
N LEU A 54 -4.32 -2.45 -0.67
CA LEU A 54 -3.15 -2.04 -1.46
C LEU A 54 -1.82 -2.42 -0.80
N ARG A 55 -1.72 -2.30 0.53
CA ARG A 55 -0.52 -2.73 1.27
C ARG A 55 -0.33 -4.25 1.21
N ALA A 56 -1.40 -5.03 1.29
CA ALA A 56 -1.33 -6.48 1.15
C ALA A 56 -0.87 -6.88 -0.25
N ASP A 57 -1.45 -6.26 -1.30
CA ASP A 57 -1.07 -6.50 -2.70
C ASP A 57 0.41 -6.15 -2.95
N ILE A 58 0.85 -4.99 -2.43
CA ILE A 58 2.26 -4.58 -2.52
C ILE A 58 3.17 -5.58 -1.80
N GLY A 59 2.75 -6.10 -0.63
CA GLY A 59 3.50 -7.09 0.15
C GLY A 59 3.80 -8.37 -0.62
N GLN A 60 2.88 -8.81 -1.48
CA GLN A 60 3.02 -10.00 -2.33
C GLN A 60 3.73 -9.73 -3.66
N ALA A 61 4.05 -8.47 -3.97
CA ALA A 61 4.75 -8.13 -5.20
C ALA A 61 6.23 -8.59 -5.13
N LEU A 62 6.64 -9.39 -6.11
CA LEU A 62 8.03 -9.78 -6.32
C LEU A 62 8.88 -8.55 -6.71
N ARG A 63 9.56 -7.96 -5.72
CA ARG A 63 10.24 -6.67 -5.89
C ARG A 63 11.68 -6.64 -5.37
N HIS A 64 12.10 -7.69 -4.67
CA HIS A 64 13.47 -7.84 -4.23
C HIS A 64 14.23 -8.70 -5.22
N VAL A 65 15.24 -8.09 -5.85
CA VAL A 65 16.00 -8.73 -6.92
C VAL A 65 17.48 -8.65 -6.62
N ALA A 66 18.17 -9.77 -6.77
CA ALA A 66 19.63 -9.81 -6.75
C ALA A 66 20.16 -10.84 -7.74
N VAL A 67 21.32 -10.56 -8.32
CA VAL A 67 22.01 -11.44 -9.27
C VAL A 67 23.45 -11.65 -8.84
N VAL A 68 23.84 -12.92 -8.78
CA VAL A 68 25.21 -13.36 -8.52
C VAL A 68 25.75 -13.97 -9.80
N ARG A 69 26.90 -13.47 -10.27
CA ARG A 69 27.59 -14.00 -11.46
C ARG A 69 28.82 -14.79 -11.05
N TYR A 70 29.03 -15.92 -11.69
CA TYR A 70 30.11 -16.86 -11.36
C TYR A 70 30.60 -17.60 -12.60
N ASP A 71 31.73 -18.27 -12.43
CA ASP A 71 32.24 -19.24 -13.38
C ASP A 71 31.95 -20.65 -12.82
N ALA A 72 31.06 -21.38 -13.47
CA ALA A 72 30.62 -22.69 -13.02
C ALA A 72 31.62 -23.81 -13.33
N PHE A 73 32.57 -23.57 -14.23
CA PHE A 73 33.49 -24.59 -14.73
C PHE A 73 34.97 -24.18 -14.59
N GLY A 74 35.30 -22.92 -14.27
CA GLY A 74 36.67 -22.45 -14.07
C GLY A 74 37.50 -22.26 -15.35
N ASP A 75 37.02 -22.84 -16.45
CA ASP A 75 37.76 -23.00 -17.72
C ASP A 75 37.22 -22.08 -18.82
N MET A 76 36.23 -21.26 -18.47
CA MET A 76 35.41 -20.51 -19.40
C MET A 76 35.68 -19.03 -19.15
N GLY A 77 36.49 -18.41 -20.01
CA GLY A 77 36.91 -17.03 -19.84
C GLY A 77 35.70 -16.08 -19.69
N GLY A 78 35.35 -15.77 -18.43
CA GLY A 78 34.25 -14.89 -18.06
C GLY A 78 33.25 -15.52 -17.08
N ARG A 79 32.69 -14.69 -16.17
CA ARG A 79 31.59 -15.08 -15.27
C ARG A 79 30.25 -15.07 -16.01
N LEU A 80 30.07 -16.04 -16.91
CA LEU A 80 28.92 -16.15 -17.80
C LEU A 80 27.73 -16.90 -17.17
N SER A 81 27.97 -17.67 -16.11
CA SER A 81 26.90 -18.29 -15.32
C SER A 81 26.33 -17.29 -14.30
N PHE A 82 25.07 -17.46 -13.93
CA PHE A 82 24.41 -16.61 -12.95
C PHE A 82 23.34 -17.33 -12.14
N SER A 83 23.08 -16.81 -10.95
CA SER A 83 21.90 -17.11 -10.13
C SER A 83 21.20 -15.79 -9.81
N ALA A 84 19.90 -15.74 -10.02
CA ALA A 84 19.06 -14.57 -9.83
C ALA A 84 17.91 -14.93 -8.89
N ALA A 85 17.80 -14.22 -7.77
CA ALA A 85 16.68 -14.37 -6.85
C ALA A 85 15.70 -13.21 -7.09
N ILE A 86 14.42 -13.54 -7.21
CA ILE A 86 13.32 -12.60 -7.38
C ILE A 86 12.26 -12.99 -6.36
N VAL A 87 12.14 -12.19 -5.30
CA VAL A 87 11.29 -12.52 -4.13
C VAL A 87 10.47 -11.33 -3.65
N ASP A 88 9.42 -11.61 -2.89
CA ASP A 88 8.54 -10.64 -2.24
C ASP A 88 9.01 -10.27 -0.82
N ASP A 89 8.17 -9.56 -0.07
CA ASP A 89 8.46 -9.20 1.32
C ASP A 89 8.42 -10.38 2.30
N GLN A 90 7.98 -11.58 1.94
CA GLN A 90 8.13 -12.75 2.84
C GLN A 90 9.41 -13.53 2.50
N GLY A 91 9.98 -13.24 1.32
CA GLY A 91 11.09 -13.99 0.75
C GLY A 91 10.60 -15.12 -0.15
N ASP A 92 9.31 -15.12 -0.48
CA ASP A 92 8.68 -16.07 -1.39
C ASP A 92 8.87 -15.62 -2.82
N GLY A 93 9.02 -16.57 -3.73
CA GLY A 93 9.27 -16.28 -5.13
C GLY A 93 10.08 -17.38 -5.81
N VAL A 94 11.12 -16.98 -6.54
CA VAL A 94 11.89 -17.91 -7.37
C VAL A 94 13.38 -17.56 -7.40
N VAL A 95 14.21 -18.58 -7.46
CA VAL A 95 15.62 -18.47 -7.85
C VAL A 95 15.81 -19.11 -9.22
N LEU A 96 16.36 -18.34 -10.15
CA LEU A 96 16.71 -18.76 -11.50
C LEU A 96 18.22 -18.88 -11.62
N SER A 97 18.71 -20.02 -12.09
CA SER A 97 20.13 -20.25 -12.32
C SER A 97 20.38 -20.59 -13.77
N SER A 98 21.33 -19.93 -14.41
CA SER A 98 21.82 -20.31 -15.74
C SER A 98 23.28 -20.72 -15.63
N ILE A 99 23.55 -21.97 -15.98
CA ILE A 99 24.89 -22.53 -16.03
C ILE A 99 25.31 -22.54 -17.50
N HIS A 100 26.26 -21.68 -17.83
CA HIS A 100 26.82 -21.57 -19.17
C HIS A 100 27.93 -22.63 -19.35
N ALA A 101 27.86 -23.41 -20.43
CA ALA A 101 28.86 -24.35 -20.91
C ALA A 101 29.31 -23.95 -22.34
N ARG A 102 30.44 -24.49 -22.84
CA ARG A 102 31.03 -24.06 -24.14
C ARG A 102 30.07 -24.16 -25.34
N GLY A 103 29.18 -25.16 -25.33
CA GLY A 103 28.25 -25.44 -26.44
C GLY A 103 26.77 -25.30 -26.09
N GLU A 104 26.43 -25.04 -24.82
CA GLU A 104 25.04 -24.98 -24.37
C GLU A 104 24.92 -24.18 -23.06
N SER A 105 23.70 -23.80 -22.69
CA SER A 105 23.42 -23.28 -21.37
C SER A 105 22.19 -23.97 -20.81
N ARG A 106 22.25 -24.35 -19.54
CA ARG A 106 21.11 -24.95 -18.84
C ARG A 106 20.56 -23.95 -17.85
N THR A 107 19.26 -23.76 -17.87
CA THR A 107 18.56 -22.89 -16.93
C THR A 107 17.69 -23.72 -16.00
N TYR A 108 17.78 -23.43 -14.71
CA TYR A 108 17.01 -24.07 -13.65
C TYR A 108 16.18 -23.01 -12.93
N ALA A 109 15.01 -23.41 -12.44
CA ALA A 109 14.15 -22.59 -11.60
C ALA A 109 13.81 -23.37 -10.34
N LYS A 110 13.99 -22.74 -9.18
CA LYS A 110 13.63 -23.30 -7.87
C LYS A 110 12.66 -22.36 -7.19
N GLY A 111 11.50 -22.87 -6.82
CA GLY A 111 10.53 -22.12 -6.03
C GLY A 111 11.05 -21.87 -4.62
N ILE A 112 10.77 -20.68 -4.10
CA ILE A 112 11.07 -20.28 -2.73
C ILE A 112 9.75 -20.06 -1.99
N THR A 113 9.62 -20.69 -0.83
CA THR A 113 8.46 -20.60 0.05
C THR A 113 8.93 -20.55 1.50
N ASP A 114 8.34 -19.65 2.29
CA ASP A 114 8.78 -19.27 3.63
C ASP A 114 10.27 -18.89 3.68
N GLY A 115 10.78 -18.33 2.58
CA GLY A 115 12.19 -17.97 2.42
C GLY A 115 13.19 -19.14 2.30
N GLY A 116 12.71 -20.36 2.06
CA GLY A 116 13.51 -21.56 1.77
C GLY A 116 13.05 -22.25 0.49
N SER A 117 13.79 -23.27 0.03
CA SER A 117 13.40 -24.08 -1.13
C SER A 117 13.34 -25.55 -0.75
N ASP A 118 12.36 -26.27 -1.29
CA ASP A 118 12.28 -27.74 -1.16
C ASP A 118 13.48 -28.44 -1.81
N ALA A 119 14.04 -27.82 -2.86
CA ALA A 119 15.25 -28.29 -3.51
C ALA A 119 16.48 -27.63 -2.88
N THR A 120 17.56 -28.39 -2.68
CA THR A 120 18.81 -27.84 -2.17
C THR A 120 19.33 -26.73 -3.09
N LEU A 121 19.51 -25.53 -2.52
CA LEU A 121 20.09 -24.39 -3.20
C LEU A 121 21.62 -24.51 -3.24
N THR A 122 22.24 -24.18 -4.37
CA THR A 122 23.71 -24.06 -4.46
C THR A 122 24.21 -22.84 -3.66
N PRO A 123 25.51 -22.74 -3.37
CA PRO A 123 26.07 -21.57 -2.68
C PRO A 123 25.74 -20.24 -3.37
N GLU A 124 25.80 -20.20 -4.70
CA GLU A 124 25.51 -19.01 -5.51
C GLU A 124 24.02 -18.64 -5.48
N GLU A 125 23.14 -19.65 -5.48
CA GLU A 125 21.69 -19.48 -5.33
C GLU A 125 21.34 -18.94 -3.93
N GLN A 126 21.94 -19.49 -2.87
CA GLN A 126 21.78 -19.00 -1.50
C GLN A 126 22.31 -17.57 -1.35
N GLN A 127 23.42 -17.25 -2.01
CA GLN A 127 23.98 -15.90 -2.03
C GLN A 127 23.03 -14.93 -2.75
N ALA A 128 22.44 -15.31 -3.89
CA ALA A 128 21.46 -14.49 -4.57
C ALA A 128 20.22 -14.25 -3.71
N LEU A 129 19.69 -15.31 -3.07
CA LEU A 129 18.52 -15.21 -2.20
C LEU A 129 18.78 -14.32 -0.97
N SER A 130 19.92 -14.49 -0.31
CA SER A 130 20.30 -13.66 0.84
C SER A 130 20.51 -12.20 0.43
N ALA A 131 21.14 -11.94 -0.71
CA ALA A 131 21.34 -10.59 -1.23
C ALA A 131 20.01 -9.89 -1.55
N ALA A 132 19.07 -10.60 -2.20
CA ALA A 132 17.73 -10.06 -2.48
C ALA A 132 17.01 -9.70 -1.18
N ARG A 133 17.07 -10.57 -0.16
CA ARG A 133 16.43 -10.33 1.15
C ARG A 133 17.12 -9.21 1.96
N THR A 134 18.42 -9.01 1.80
CA THR A 134 19.17 -7.96 2.54
C THR A 134 18.81 -6.55 2.06
N GLY A 135 18.29 -6.40 0.83
CA GLY A 135 17.67 -5.16 0.36
C GLY A 135 16.54 -4.64 1.27
N ARG A 136 15.97 -5.50 2.12
CA ARG A 136 14.99 -5.17 3.17
C ARG A 136 15.57 -4.42 4.38
N GLN A 137 16.88 -4.51 4.64
CA GLN A 137 17.52 -4.00 5.87
C GLN A 137 18.17 -2.62 5.72
N ARG A 138 18.03 -1.96 4.57
CA ARG A 138 18.43 -0.55 4.38
C ARG A 138 17.19 0.33 4.37
#